data_AF-A0A9N9T5J5-F1
#
_entry.id   AF-A0A9N9T5J5-F1
#
_cell.length_a   1.000
_cell.length_b   1.000
_cell.length_c   1.000
_cell.angle_alpha   90.00
_cell.angle_beta   90.00
_cell.angle_gamma   90.00
#
_symmetry.space_group_name_H-M   'P 1'
#
loop_
_entity.id
_entity.type
_entity.pdbx_description
1 polymer ?
#
loop_
_entity_poly.entity_id
_entity_poly.type
_entity_poly.pdbx_seq_one_letter_code
_entity_poly.pdbx_strand_id
1 'polypeptide(L)'
;MSASSCVEIIEAEISPAKKKSKLNTDENLIQQESIHNDLTDLSTFNISEILSNNTNRKTVCLRGSFDSKDGEAVVILEKSAFVEEDLKTKEYFNKSSLLEKTFQNDIYGDYHYFPNRDLSVIKTTVIHPATEKHIVKFSTQKLYIVDETPKLYEEVILPQLSDEQLHLQWVYNILEHKSEVERLVFEDKDTINGFVMVPDLKWNGKADTLYLLAIVNRRDIKSIRDLTGEHLPLLKNIQQKGTEAIKSKYSLDSSRLRIYLHYQPSFYHLHIHFGYLQHEAPGILTEKAHLLSQVISNIELLPDYYQKATIPFVVREQDKFFKKLEEKGVLSKFLTESAEEIGSFKTELLHNTVANEESLNNKPLLSNGVKYVLQCINCNRSLSDPIEYTRILPLPSESSDASDWFCHNHGEKTNISLDPKPSDIFYSQCFVHMNAKCISNIKSCKQVLVCRFCLQWLGTKHNHNTIKIWFNTIKFTHYSGSISSYSLEDAFQTIKNSLRYSIHNATKILLSCHTSSTQTDTIMLWVLEKKLQILFGETNVKEYNVAKVLFKFVSKDEHLLQQWENDSLVTSVDISKPMMVELLTNFHKCNKLFPLEYSKSDGFNVSYAFLYDIF
;
A
#
# COMPACT_ATOMS: atom_id res chain seq x y z
N MET A 1 -32.06 63.70 7.58
CA MET A 1 -31.46 63.76 8.93
C MET A 1 -30.73 62.46 9.16
N SER A 2 -29.48 62.43 8.72
CA SER A 2 -28.57 61.28 8.74
C SER A 2 -27.60 61.47 9.89
N ALA A 3 -27.70 60.62 10.91
CA ALA A 3 -26.72 60.55 11.99
C ALA A 3 -25.90 59.28 11.79
N SER A 4 -24.71 59.49 11.22
CA SER A 4 -23.58 58.57 11.19
C SER A 4 -23.06 58.39 12.62
N SER A 5 -23.05 57.16 13.14
CA SER A 5 -22.25 56.81 14.31
C SER A 5 -21.13 55.88 13.86
N CYS A 6 -19.93 56.44 13.80
CA CYS A 6 -18.68 55.76 13.54
C CYS A 6 -18.51 54.57 14.50
N VAL A 7 -18.29 53.37 13.95
CA VAL A 7 -17.71 52.25 14.69
C VAL A 7 -16.20 52.33 14.44
N GLU A 8 -15.45 52.67 15.48
CA GLU A 8 -13.99 52.64 15.47
C GLU A 8 -13.50 51.22 15.16
N ILE A 9 -12.84 51.08 14.01
CA ILE A 9 -12.11 49.87 13.63
C ILE A 9 -10.78 49.92 14.37
N ILE A 10 -10.65 49.13 15.44
CA ILE A 10 -9.37 48.88 16.09
C ILE A 10 -8.64 47.84 15.23
N GLU A 11 -7.72 48.29 14.38
CA GLU A 11 -6.72 47.44 13.75
C GLU A 11 -5.75 46.92 14.83
N ALA A 12 -6.01 45.73 15.35
CA ALA A 12 -5.06 45.03 16.20
C ALA A 12 -4.18 44.13 15.32
N GLU A 13 -2.91 44.51 15.14
CA GLU A 13 -1.87 43.65 14.60
C GLU A 13 -1.73 42.38 15.47
N ILE A 14 -2.18 41.25 14.96
CA ILE A 14 -2.06 39.96 15.65
C ILE A 14 -0.63 39.45 15.45
N SER A 15 0.28 39.87 16.31
CA SER A 15 1.55 39.18 16.55
C SER A 15 1.29 37.94 17.44
N PRO A 16 1.77 36.74 17.10
CA PRO A 16 1.58 35.57 17.96
C PRO A 16 2.34 35.76 19.28
N ALA A 17 1.58 35.84 20.39
CA ALA A 17 2.11 35.99 21.73
C ALA A 17 2.96 34.76 22.14
N LYS A 18 4.17 35.02 22.64
CA LYS A 18 5.03 34.01 23.27
C LYS A 18 4.30 33.38 24.45
N LYS A 19 4.17 32.05 24.42
CA LYS A 19 3.54 31.23 25.46
C LYS A 19 4.27 31.43 26.80
N LYS A 20 3.62 32.03 27.81
CA LYS A 20 4.10 31.98 29.20
C LYS A 20 3.98 30.54 29.72
N SER A 21 5.07 30.00 30.25
CA SER A 21 5.11 28.70 30.90
C SER A 21 4.27 28.72 32.19
N LYS A 22 3.48 27.66 32.42
CA LYS A 22 2.84 27.40 33.71
C LYS A 22 3.95 27.02 34.70
N LEU A 23 4.12 27.79 35.77
CA LEU A 23 4.82 27.34 36.97
C LEU A 23 3.98 26.26 37.64
N ASN A 24 4.51 25.05 37.73
CA ASN A 24 4.19 24.12 38.81
C ASN A 24 5.42 24.05 39.71
N THR A 25 5.23 24.48 40.94
CA THR A 25 6.15 24.35 42.07
C THR A 25 6.20 22.89 42.52
N ASP A 26 7.28 22.19 42.17
CA ASP A 26 7.79 21.05 42.91
C ASP A 26 9.32 21.23 43.01
N GLU A 27 9.74 21.85 44.11
CA GLU A 27 11.14 22.04 44.47
C GLU A 27 11.71 20.69 44.95
N ASN A 28 12.48 20.01 44.09
CA ASN A 28 13.67 19.21 44.40
C ASN A 28 14.03 18.25 43.24
N LEU A 29 14.42 18.81 42.09
CA LEU A 29 15.18 18.09 41.08
C LEU A 29 16.35 18.95 40.64
N ILE A 30 17.55 18.39 40.76
CA ILE A 30 18.84 18.91 40.31
C ILE A 30 18.64 19.60 38.96
N GLN A 31 19.01 20.89 38.85
CA GLN A 31 19.01 21.64 37.59
C GLN A 31 20.00 20.99 36.61
N GLN A 32 19.55 19.96 35.89
CA GLN A 32 20.22 19.49 34.70
C GLN A 32 20.14 20.61 33.67
N GLU A 33 21.27 21.25 33.37
CA GLU A 33 21.38 22.25 32.31
C GLU A 33 20.80 21.70 31.00
N SER A 34 19.75 22.36 30.50
CA SER A 34 19.07 22.03 29.25
C SER A 34 20.03 22.01 28.07
N ILE A 35 20.01 20.95 27.27
CA ILE A 35 20.79 20.85 26.02
C ILE A 35 20.52 22.05 25.09
N HIS A 36 19.32 22.65 25.16
CA HIS A 36 18.91 23.76 24.31
C HIS A 36 19.70 25.05 24.54
N ASN A 37 20.43 25.17 25.65
CA ASN A 37 21.28 26.34 25.90
C ASN A 37 22.57 26.32 25.05
N ASP A 38 23.06 25.12 24.73
CA ASP A 38 24.37 24.93 24.09
C ASP A 38 24.26 24.32 22.67
N LEU A 39 23.06 23.96 22.22
CA LEU A 39 22.83 23.28 20.94
C LEU A 39 22.96 24.24 19.75
N THR A 40 24.14 24.28 19.13
CA THR A 40 24.41 25.07 17.91
C THR A 40 24.28 24.28 16.61
N ASP A 41 24.46 22.97 16.68
CA ASP A 41 24.38 22.04 15.55
C ASP A 41 24.01 20.62 16.06
N LEU A 42 23.87 19.68 15.13
CA LEU A 42 23.49 18.29 15.44
C LEU A 42 24.66 17.31 15.31
N SER A 43 25.91 17.78 15.22
CA SER A 43 27.09 16.92 15.01
C SER A 43 27.34 15.95 16.16
N THR A 44 26.90 16.30 17.37
CA THR A 44 27.02 15.50 18.60
C THR A 44 25.82 14.57 18.84
N PHE A 45 24.85 14.53 17.92
CA PHE A 45 23.69 13.66 18.03
C PHE A 45 23.98 12.28 17.44
N ASN A 46 24.02 11.26 18.29
CA ASN A 46 24.20 9.87 17.88
C ASN A 46 22.83 9.20 17.71
N ILE A 47 22.52 8.80 16.49
CA ILE A 47 21.27 8.11 16.16
C ILE A 47 21.37 6.66 16.64
N SER A 48 20.41 6.22 17.44
CA SER A 48 20.24 4.81 17.83
C SER A 48 19.17 4.10 17.00
N GLU A 49 18.09 4.80 16.64
CA GLU A 49 16.95 4.20 15.96
C GLU A 49 16.15 5.22 15.13
N ILE A 50 15.62 4.80 13.98
CA ILE A 50 14.59 5.54 13.25
C ILE A 50 13.23 5.12 13.78
N LEU A 51 12.56 6.03 14.50
CA LEU A 51 11.25 5.79 15.09
C LEU A 51 10.15 5.79 14.01
N SER A 52 10.18 6.76 13.11
CA SER A 52 9.25 6.83 11.98
C SER A 52 9.82 7.59 10.79
N ASN A 53 9.44 7.19 9.57
CA ASN A 53 9.82 7.86 8.32
C ASN A 53 8.59 7.97 7.41
N ASN A 54 8.06 9.18 7.26
CA ASN A 54 6.89 9.46 6.43
C ASN A 54 7.33 10.15 5.14
N THR A 55 7.32 9.37 4.05
CA THR A 55 7.74 9.80 2.72
C THR A 55 6.75 10.73 2.03
N ASN A 56 5.50 10.79 2.47
CA ASN A 56 4.49 11.71 1.91
C ASN A 56 4.67 13.12 2.49
N ARG A 57 4.71 13.22 3.83
CA ARG A 57 4.94 14.48 4.55
C ARG A 57 6.40 14.93 4.57
N LYS A 58 7.32 14.09 4.08
CA LYS A 58 8.77 14.35 4.08
C LYS A 58 9.28 14.62 5.50
N THR A 59 8.89 13.75 6.44
CA THR A 59 9.24 13.85 7.87
C THR A 59 9.91 12.58 8.38
N VAL A 60 10.89 12.71 9.27
CA VAL A 60 11.52 11.58 9.97
C VAL A 60 11.66 11.88 11.46
N CYS A 61 11.39 10.89 12.30
CA CYS A 61 11.60 10.94 13.75
C CYS A 61 12.71 9.96 14.14
N LEU A 62 13.70 10.44 14.89
CA LEU A 62 14.91 9.72 15.25
C LEU A 62 15.02 9.65 16.78
N ARG A 63 15.42 8.49 17.30
CA ARG A 63 15.86 8.29 18.68
C ARG A 63 17.38 8.29 18.71
N GLY A 64 17.95 8.87 19.76
CA GLY A 64 19.39 8.92 19.94
C GLY A 64 19.78 9.52 21.27
N SER A 65 21.04 9.94 21.39
CA SER A 65 21.58 10.66 22.55
C SER A 65 22.61 11.70 22.10
N PHE A 66 22.87 12.70 22.94
CA PHE A 66 23.91 13.70 22.70
C PHE A 66 25.17 13.34 23.48
N ASP A 67 26.36 13.53 22.90
CA ASP A 67 27.65 13.19 23.56
C ASP A 67 27.85 13.88 24.92
N SER A 68 27.32 15.10 25.07
CA SER A 68 27.61 16.00 26.20
C SER A 68 26.53 16.05 27.28
N LYS A 69 25.41 15.32 27.13
CA LYS A 69 24.30 15.32 28.10
C LYS A 69 23.70 13.94 28.24
N ASP A 70 23.48 13.53 29.49
CA ASP A 70 22.81 12.27 29.80
C ASP A 70 21.32 12.33 29.49
N GLY A 71 20.81 11.26 28.87
CA GLY A 71 19.40 11.08 28.57
C GLY A 71 19.16 10.76 27.10
N GLU A 72 18.05 10.09 26.84
CA GLU A 72 17.61 9.86 25.47
C GLU A 72 17.08 11.15 24.85
N ALA A 73 17.15 11.26 23.53
CA ALA A 73 16.61 12.36 22.77
C ALA A 73 15.77 11.86 21.60
N VAL A 74 14.73 12.62 21.27
CA VAL A 74 13.98 12.46 20.03
C VAL A 74 14.22 13.69 19.15
N VAL A 75 14.71 13.47 17.94
CA VAL A 75 14.92 14.51 16.93
C VAL A 75 13.97 14.28 15.76
N ILE A 76 13.19 15.30 15.41
CA ILE A 76 12.21 15.26 14.33
C ILE A 76 12.65 16.24 13.25
N LEU A 77 12.80 15.75 12.02
CA LEU A 77 13.18 16.54 10.86
C LEU A 77 12.01 16.57 9.86
N GLU A 78 11.59 17.77 9.48
CA GLU A 78 10.45 18.02 8.58
C GLU A 78 10.89 18.96 7.45
N LYS A 79 10.72 18.54 6.18
CA LYS A 79 10.93 19.47 5.05
C LYS A 79 9.85 20.55 5.10
N SER A 80 10.26 21.81 4.97
CA SER A 80 9.34 22.94 4.93
C SER A 80 8.54 22.96 3.62
N ALA A 81 7.29 23.41 3.69
CA ALA A 81 6.51 23.69 2.49
C ALA A 81 7.10 24.87 1.71
N PHE A 82 6.85 24.93 0.40
CA PHE A 82 7.21 26.10 -0.40
C PHE A 82 6.42 27.33 0.06
N VAL A 83 7.12 28.46 0.20
CA VAL A 83 6.52 29.77 0.48
C VAL A 83 6.31 30.47 -0.86
N GLU A 84 5.07 30.87 -1.15
CA GLU A 84 4.70 31.44 -2.45
C GLU A 84 5.44 32.75 -2.73
N GLU A 85 5.66 33.56 -1.69
CA GLU A 85 6.43 34.80 -1.78
C GLU A 85 7.88 34.54 -2.23
N ASP A 86 8.54 33.53 -1.65
CA ASP A 86 9.92 33.17 -1.98
C ASP A 86 10.03 32.76 -3.45
N LEU A 87 9.09 31.95 -3.95
CA LEU A 87 9.03 31.50 -5.35
C LEU A 87 8.83 32.66 -6.35
N LYS A 88 8.19 33.75 -5.93
CA LYS A 88 7.97 34.95 -6.76
C LYS A 88 9.20 35.85 -6.81
N THR A 89 10.15 35.69 -5.89
CA THR A 89 11.42 36.44 -5.94
C THR A 89 12.37 35.86 -6.98
N LYS A 90 13.25 36.70 -7.53
CA LYS A 90 14.37 36.23 -8.36
C LYS A 90 15.46 35.49 -7.56
N GLU A 91 15.31 35.39 -6.23
CA GLU A 91 16.27 34.72 -5.36
C GLU A 91 16.05 33.21 -5.32
N TYR A 92 14.85 32.73 -5.62
CA TYR A 92 14.60 31.29 -5.65
C TYR A 92 15.18 30.61 -6.89
N PHE A 93 15.13 31.29 -8.04
CA PHE A 93 15.66 30.82 -9.33
C PHE A 93 16.81 31.70 -9.82
N ASN A 94 17.99 31.52 -9.22
CA ASN A 94 19.16 32.32 -9.53
C ASN A 94 20.36 31.45 -9.94
N LYS A 95 21.46 32.12 -10.33
CA LYS A 95 22.70 31.46 -10.73
C LYS A 95 23.45 30.77 -9.59
N SER A 96 23.10 31.03 -8.33
CA SER A 96 23.72 30.35 -7.18
C SER A 96 23.02 29.04 -6.82
N SER A 97 21.85 28.76 -7.41
CA SER A 97 21.17 27.48 -7.28
C SER A 97 21.73 26.46 -8.27
N LEU A 98 21.77 25.19 -7.89
CA LEU A 98 22.28 24.10 -8.73
C LEU A 98 21.12 23.25 -9.25
N LEU A 99 21.15 22.95 -10.56
CA LEU A 99 20.17 22.10 -11.22
C LEU A 99 20.89 20.97 -11.94
N GLU A 100 20.67 19.74 -11.50
CA GLU A 100 21.28 18.54 -12.08
C GLU A 100 20.23 17.71 -12.79
N LYS A 101 20.46 17.38 -14.07
CA LYS A 101 19.53 16.55 -14.85
C LYS A 101 19.66 15.09 -14.43
N THR A 102 18.54 14.45 -14.11
CA THR A 102 18.49 13.01 -13.82
C THR A 102 17.98 12.22 -15.03
N PHE A 103 16.96 12.72 -15.73
CA PHE A 103 16.36 12.05 -16.87
C PHE A 103 15.78 13.05 -17.88
N GLN A 104 15.69 12.65 -19.15
CA GLN A 104 14.94 13.40 -20.16
C GLN A 104 14.36 12.47 -21.22
N ASN A 105 13.08 12.65 -21.52
CA ASN A 105 12.38 12.03 -22.64
C ASN A 105 11.47 13.06 -23.32
N ASP A 106 11.83 13.43 -24.56
CA ASP A 106 11.15 14.46 -25.35
C ASP A 106 10.97 15.79 -24.56
N ILE A 107 9.73 16.16 -24.23
CA ILE A 107 9.38 17.36 -23.47
C ILE A 107 9.47 17.17 -21.94
N TYR A 108 9.64 15.94 -21.46
CA TYR A 108 9.72 15.62 -20.03
C TYR A 108 11.18 15.56 -19.59
N GLY A 109 11.53 16.26 -18.53
CA GLY A 109 12.85 16.21 -17.92
C GLY A 109 12.75 16.21 -16.41
N ASP A 110 13.48 15.30 -15.78
CA ASP A 110 13.60 15.21 -14.33
C ASP A 110 14.95 15.79 -13.90
N TYR A 111 14.94 16.50 -12.77
CA TYR A 111 16.09 17.20 -12.25
C TYR A 111 16.14 17.14 -10.73
N HIS A 112 17.34 17.12 -10.16
CA HIS A 112 17.58 17.50 -8.78
C HIS A 112 17.85 18.99 -8.72
N TYR A 113 17.06 19.71 -7.92
CA TYR A 113 17.23 21.14 -7.70
C TYR A 113 17.71 21.41 -6.28
N PHE A 114 18.79 22.16 -6.17
CA PHE A 114 19.40 22.57 -4.92
C PHE A 114 19.31 24.10 -4.81
N PRO A 115 18.26 24.63 -4.17
CA PRO A 115 18.13 26.07 -3.97
C PRO A 115 19.14 26.56 -2.94
N ASN A 116 19.25 27.89 -2.80
CA ASN A 116 20.10 28.50 -1.77
C ASN A 116 19.80 27.94 -0.37
N ARG A 117 20.83 27.89 0.49
CA ARG A 117 20.76 27.26 1.83
C ARG A 117 19.58 27.76 2.65
N ASP A 118 19.35 29.06 2.66
CA ASP A 118 18.32 29.69 3.50
C ASP A 118 16.88 29.40 2.99
N LEU A 119 16.75 28.86 1.77
CA LEU A 119 15.48 28.39 1.18
C LEU A 119 15.29 26.87 1.33
N SER A 120 16.33 26.15 1.75
CA SER A 120 16.34 24.69 1.93
C SER A 120 16.12 24.26 3.39
N VAL A 121 15.42 25.08 4.19
CA VAL A 121 15.30 24.89 5.65
C VAL A 121 14.54 23.61 5.98
N ILE A 122 15.15 22.79 6.83
CA ILE A 122 14.52 21.64 7.47
C ILE A 122 14.11 22.08 8.88
N LYS A 123 12.82 21.98 9.17
CA LYS A 123 12.30 22.26 10.50
C LYS A 123 12.71 21.12 11.43
N THR A 124 13.47 21.46 12.46
CA THR A 124 14.01 20.51 13.44
C THR A 124 13.34 20.71 14.79
N THR A 125 12.81 19.63 15.37
CA THR A 125 12.32 19.61 16.75
C THR A 125 13.16 18.64 17.57
N VAL A 126 13.67 19.09 18.72
CA VAL A 126 14.49 18.27 19.63
C VAL A 126 13.75 18.13 20.96
N ILE A 127 13.63 16.90 21.45
CA ILE A 127 13.04 16.58 22.76
C ILE A 127 14.12 15.90 23.58
N HIS A 128 14.56 16.53 24.66
CA HIS A 128 15.57 15.99 25.57
C HIS A 128 15.37 16.51 27.01
N PRO A 129 15.39 15.63 28.04
CA PRO A 129 15.40 14.18 27.91
C PRO A 129 14.05 13.64 27.39
N ALA A 130 14.11 12.70 26.45
CA ALA A 130 12.95 11.98 25.95
C ALA A 130 12.57 10.86 26.94
N THR A 131 11.27 10.77 27.23
CA THR A 131 10.72 9.67 28.04
C THR A 131 10.28 8.54 27.11
N GLU A 132 10.07 7.34 27.67
CA GLU A 132 9.50 6.23 26.91
C GLU A 132 8.18 6.61 26.23
N LYS A 133 7.35 7.42 26.88
CA LYS A 133 6.10 7.95 26.29
C LYS A 133 6.36 8.81 25.05
N HIS A 134 7.44 9.58 25.02
CA HIS A 134 7.83 10.35 23.84
C HIS A 134 8.27 9.43 22.71
N ILE A 135 9.17 8.48 22.99
CA ILE A 135 9.70 7.52 22.02
C ILE A 135 8.55 6.75 21.37
N VAL A 136 7.69 6.18 22.20
CA VAL A 136 6.49 5.45 21.80
C VAL A 136 5.54 6.30 20.93
N LYS A 137 5.34 7.58 21.27
CA LYS A 137 4.46 8.50 20.52
C LYS A 137 4.98 8.81 19.12
N PHE A 138 6.30 8.87 18.92
CA PHE A 138 6.93 9.20 17.63
C PHE A 138 7.36 7.96 16.84
N SER A 139 7.17 6.76 17.40
CA SER A 139 7.38 5.48 16.75
C SER A 139 6.29 5.16 15.72
N THR A 140 6.66 4.42 14.68
CA THR A 140 5.70 3.86 13.72
C THR A 140 4.84 2.83 14.46
N GLN A 141 3.53 3.06 14.47
CA GLN A 141 2.59 2.17 15.14
C GLN A 141 1.91 1.29 14.09
N LYS A 142 1.82 -0.02 14.37
CA LYS A 142 1.00 -0.95 13.57
C LYS A 142 -0.47 -0.55 13.71
N LEU A 143 -1.14 -0.41 12.56
CA LEU A 143 -2.54 0.00 12.46
C LEU A 143 -3.39 -1.19 12.03
N TYR A 144 -4.54 -1.34 12.68
CA TYR A 144 -5.54 -2.36 12.39
C TYR A 144 -6.87 -1.68 12.15
N ILE A 145 -7.65 -2.17 11.20
CA ILE A 145 -9.04 -1.72 11.01
C ILE A 145 -9.98 -2.70 11.72
N VAL A 146 -10.95 -2.16 12.44
CA VAL A 146 -11.96 -2.95 13.15
C VAL A 146 -13.33 -2.50 12.71
N ASP A 147 -14.11 -3.44 12.18
CA ASP A 147 -15.52 -3.27 11.86
C ASP A 147 -16.35 -3.41 13.14
N GLU A 148 -16.58 -2.29 13.82
CA GLU A 148 -17.26 -2.28 15.10
C GLU A 148 -18.77 -2.48 14.93
N THR A 149 -19.26 -3.66 15.27
CA THR A 149 -20.70 -3.94 15.36
C THR A 149 -21.32 -3.29 16.62
N PRO A 150 -22.64 -3.07 16.67
CA PRO A 150 -23.31 -2.59 17.89
C PRO A 150 -22.99 -3.43 19.14
N LYS A 151 -22.95 -4.75 18.98
CA LYS A 151 -22.58 -5.67 20.05
C LYS A 151 -21.14 -5.44 20.52
N LEU A 152 -20.21 -5.21 19.60
CA LEU A 152 -18.81 -4.95 19.94
C LEU A 152 -18.65 -3.60 20.68
N TYR A 153 -19.41 -2.57 20.26
CA TYR A 153 -19.45 -1.29 20.95
C TYR A 153 -19.86 -1.47 22.42
N GLU A 154 -20.99 -2.13 22.67
CA GLU A 154 -21.54 -2.35 24.01
C GLU A 154 -20.60 -3.18 24.90
N GLU A 155 -20.00 -4.25 24.35
CA GLU A 155 -19.18 -5.18 25.12
C GLU A 155 -17.75 -4.70 25.37
N VAL A 156 -17.15 -3.94 24.44
CA VAL A 156 -15.70 -3.66 24.45
C VAL A 156 -15.41 -2.18 24.61
N ILE A 157 -16.12 -1.33 23.86
CA ILE A 157 -15.77 0.08 23.69
C ILE A 157 -16.41 0.91 24.78
N LEU A 158 -17.75 0.84 24.90
CA LEU A 158 -18.54 1.57 25.89
C LEU A 158 -18.02 1.41 27.33
N PRO A 159 -17.66 0.20 27.82
CA PRO A 159 -17.15 0.02 29.18
C PRO A 159 -15.79 0.69 29.44
N GLN A 160 -15.06 1.10 28.40
CA GLN A 160 -13.79 1.81 28.51
C GLN A 160 -13.92 3.33 28.35
N LEU A 161 -15.13 3.84 28.12
CA LEU A 161 -15.39 5.28 27.99
C LEU A 161 -15.66 5.94 29.34
N SER A 162 -16.07 5.18 30.35
CA SER A 162 -16.34 5.69 31.71
C SER A 162 -15.12 6.37 32.35
N ASP A 163 -13.92 5.86 32.07
CA ASP A 163 -12.67 6.40 32.61
C ASP A 163 -12.24 7.71 31.93
N GLU A 164 -12.72 8.00 30.70
CA GLU A 164 -12.32 9.17 29.91
C GLU A 164 -13.15 10.42 30.15
N GLN A 165 -14.35 10.28 30.73
CA GLN A 165 -15.14 11.44 31.16
C GLN A 165 -14.39 12.30 32.20
N LEU A 166 -13.40 11.73 32.88
CA LEU A 166 -12.59 12.39 33.91
C LEU A 166 -11.62 13.46 33.34
N HIS A 167 -11.33 13.47 32.03
CA HIS A 167 -10.31 14.36 31.44
C HIS A 167 -10.87 15.45 30.49
N LEU A 168 -12.19 15.70 30.55
CA LEU A 168 -12.89 16.69 29.72
C LEU A 168 -12.90 18.12 30.30
N GLN A 169 -12.22 18.36 31.42
CA GLN A 169 -12.27 19.67 32.10
C GLN A 169 -11.84 20.83 31.21
N TRP A 170 -10.89 20.62 30.29
CA TRP A 170 -10.48 21.66 29.35
C TRP A 170 -11.60 22.05 28.36
N VAL A 171 -12.44 21.09 27.95
CA VAL A 171 -13.64 21.35 27.13
C VAL A 171 -14.62 22.20 27.91
N TYR A 172 -14.89 21.81 29.16
CA TYR A 172 -15.80 22.56 30.03
C TYR A 172 -15.28 23.97 30.33
N ASN A 173 -13.97 24.15 30.47
CA ASN A 173 -13.38 25.47 30.63
C ASN A 173 -13.61 26.37 29.41
N ILE A 174 -13.66 25.82 28.18
CA ILE A 174 -14.02 26.59 26.99
C ILE A 174 -15.51 26.94 27.01
N LEU A 175 -16.38 25.94 27.26
CA LEU A 175 -17.84 26.14 27.30
C LEU A 175 -18.30 27.08 28.43
N GLU A 176 -17.56 27.14 29.54
CA GLU A 176 -17.83 28.01 30.69
C GLU A 176 -17.03 29.32 30.65
N HIS A 177 -16.39 29.65 29.52
CA HIS A 177 -15.60 30.86 29.30
C HIS A 177 -14.47 31.08 30.33
N LYS A 178 -13.92 30.00 30.90
CA LYS A 178 -12.75 30.01 31.79
C LYS A 178 -11.43 29.96 31.03
N SER A 179 -11.43 29.58 29.75
CA SER A 179 -10.24 29.52 28.89
C SER A 179 -10.58 29.75 27.42
N GLU A 180 -9.61 30.20 26.62
CA GLU A 180 -9.70 30.39 25.16
C GLU A 180 -10.78 31.37 24.67
N VAL A 181 -11.32 32.21 25.56
CA VAL A 181 -12.37 33.19 25.26
C VAL A 181 -11.99 34.14 24.12
N GLU A 182 -10.73 34.57 24.09
CA GLU A 182 -10.20 35.49 23.06
C GLU A 182 -10.11 34.85 21.66
N ARG A 183 -10.08 33.52 21.58
CA ARG A 183 -9.94 32.78 20.32
C ARG A 183 -11.28 32.39 19.72
N LEU A 184 -12.39 32.68 20.40
CA LEU A 184 -13.73 32.28 19.99
C LEU A 184 -14.10 32.86 18.61
N VAL A 185 -14.55 31.99 17.70
CA VAL A 185 -14.97 32.36 16.34
C VAL A 185 -16.46 32.64 16.30
N PHE A 186 -17.25 31.78 16.95
CA PHE A 186 -18.69 31.87 17.00
C PHE A 186 -19.21 31.15 18.24
N GLU A 187 -20.34 31.59 18.78
CA GLU A 187 -21.02 30.94 19.90
C GLU A 187 -22.54 31.03 19.70
N ASP A 188 -23.19 29.89 19.80
CA ASP A 188 -24.63 29.78 20.01
C ASP A 188 -24.88 29.35 21.46
N LYS A 189 -25.58 30.18 22.23
CA LYS A 189 -25.76 30.03 23.69
C LYS A 189 -26.87 29.04 24.07
N ASP A 190 -27.59 28.49 23.10
CA ASP A 190 -28.62 27.49 23.38
C ASP A 190 -28.00 26.25 24.06
N THR A 191 -28.55 25.82 25.19
CA THR A 191 -27.95 24.77 26.02
C THR A 191 -28.10 23.37 25.42
N ILE A 192 -29.02 23.18 24.47
CA ILE A 192 -29.36 21.88 23.87
C ILE A 192 -28.83 21.79 22.43
N ASN A 193 -29.11 22.80 21.63
CA ASN A 193 -28.81 22.86 20.19
C ASN A 193 -27.69 23.86 19.86
N GLY A 194 -27.10 24.52 20.85
CA GLY A 194 -25.99 25.45 20.68
C GLY A 194 -24.62 24.79 20.74
N PHE A 195 -23.61 25.55 20.34
CA PHE A 195 -22.21 25.13 20.27
C PHE A 195 -21.28 26.35 20.31
N VAL A 196 -20.02 26.10 20.68
CA VAL A 196 -18.92 27.06 20.60
C VAL A 196 -17.97 26.65 19.47
N MET A 197 -17.57 27.59 18.62
CA MET A 197 -16.59 27.37 17.57
C MET A 197 -15.25 28.02 17.94
N VAL A 198 -14.19 27.22 17.94
CA VAL A 198 -12.83 27.67 18.27
C VAL A 198 -11.81 27.21 17.22
N PRO A 199 -10.71 27.94 17.02
CA PRO A 199 -9.54 27.51 16.27
C PRO A 199 -8.93 26.22 16.85
N ASP A 200 -8.62 25.24 15.99
CA ASP A 200 -7.84 24.08 16.41
C ASP A 200 -6.42 24.51 16.84
N LEU A 201 -5.83 23.79 17.79
CA LEU A 201 -4.47 24.06 18.28
C LEU A 201 -3.40 23.92 17.19
N LYS A 202 -3.68 23.14 16.15
CA LYS A 202 -2.75 22.88 15.03
C LYS A 202 -2.86 23.94 13.93
N TRP A 203 -3.84 24.83 13.99
CA TRP A 203 -4.05 25.83 12.97
C TRP A 203 -3.15 27.05 13.17
N ASN A 204 -2.51 27.52 12.09
CA ASN A 204 -1.61 28.67 12.09
C ASN A 204 -2.32 30.03 11.91
N GLY A 205 -3.65 30.04 11.76
CA GLY A 205 -4.46 31.26 11.56
C GLY A 205 -4.65 31.69 10.10
N LYS A 206 -4.04 31.01 9.12
CA LYS A 206 -4.19 31.33 7.69
C LYS A 206 -5.39 30.61 7.08
N ALA A 207 -6.12 31.28 6.18
CA ALA A 207 -7.35 30.75 5.59
C ALA A 207 -7.14 29.49 4.72
N ASP A 208 -6.00 29.38 4.05
CA ASP A 208 -5.59 28.23 3.21
C ASP A 208 -5.30 26.95 4.00
N THR A 209 -5.21 27.07 5.32
CA THR A 209 -5.00 25.96 6.26
C THR A 209 -6.09 25.94 7.33
N LEU A 210 -7.22 26.62 7.08
CA LEU A 210 -8.31 26.78 8.03
C LEU A 210 -8.67 25.46 8.69
N TYR A 211 -8.63 25.46 10.03
CA TYR A 211 -9.04 24.33 10.84
C TYR A 211 -9.67 24.81 12.15
N LEU A 212 -10.98 24.60 12.26
CA LEU A 212 -11.80 24.98 13.41
C LEU A 212 -12.52 23.75 13.99
N LEU A 213 -12.95 23.89 15.23
CA LEU A 213 -13.68 22.89 15.99
C LEU A 213 -14.97 23.50 16.53
N ALA A 214 -16.11 22.86 16.25
CA ALA A 214 -17.39 23.17 16.90
C ALA A 214 -17.61 22.16 18.04
N ILE A 215 -17.69 22.67 19.27
CA ILE A 215 -17.91 21.89 20.50
C ILE A 215 -19.33 22.17 20.97
N VAL A 216 -20.15 21.13 21.11
CA VAL A 216 -21.58 21.30 21.47
C VAL A 216 -21.75 21.66 22.94
N ASN A 217 -22.81 22.39 23.28
CA ASN A 217 -23.04 22.82 24.67
C ASN A 217 -23.54 21.69 25.58
N ARG A 218 -24.39 20.80 25.03
CA ARG A 218 -24.89 19.62 25.77
C ARG A 218 -23.76 18.64 26.06
N ARG A 219 -23.84 17.95 27.21
CA ARG A 219 -22.74 17.13 27.76
C ARG A 219 -22.99 15.62 27.69
N ASP A 220 -24.14 15.22 27.19
CA ASP A 220 -24.61 13.84 27.18
C ASP A 220 -24.17 13.04 25.94
N ILE A 221 -23.75 13.73 24.87
CA ILE A 221 -23.30 13.10 23.61
C ILE A 221 -21.79 12.91 23.62
N LYS A 222 -21.35 11.65 23.63
CA LYS A 222 -19.93 11.27 23.64
C LYS A 222 -19.33 11.21 22.24
N SER A 223 -20.06 10.63 21.30
CA SER A 223 -19.59 10.38 19.93
C SER A 223 -20.76 10.16 18.98
N ILE A 224 -20.48 9.76 17.74
CA ILE A 224 -21.49 9.45 16.72
C ILE A 224 -22.48 8.36 17.16
N ARG A 225 -22.06 7.44 18.06
CA ARG A 225 -22.89 6.35 18.60
C ARG A 225 -24.07 6.85 19.45
N ASP A 226 -23.97 8.05 20.01
CA ASP A 226 -25.03 8.66 20.83
C ASP A 226 -26.02 9.48 19.97
N LEU A 227 -25.73 9.69 18.67
CA LEU A 227 -26.58 10.50 17.81
C LEU A 227 -27.86 9.77 17.39
N THR A 228 -28.97 10.50 17.45
CA THR A 228 -30.33 10.03 17.15
C THR A 228 -31.12 11.13 16.44
N GLY A 229 -32.35 10.83 16.02
CA GLY A 229 -33.28 11.82 15.45
C GLY A 229 -33.49 13.09 16.29
N GLU A 230 -33.38 13.00 17.63
CA GLU A 230 -33.47 14.16 18.53
C GLU A 230 -32.38 15.21 18.26
N HIS A 231 -31.23 14.76 17.76
CA HIS A 231 -30.04 15.58 17.59
C HIS A 231 -29.98 16.30 16.23
N LEU A 232 -30.92 16.04 15.32
CA LEU A 232 -30.94 16.68 14.00
C LEU A 232 -30.96 18.22 14.06
N PRO A 233 -31.74 18.89 14.95
CA PRO A 233 -31.71 20.35 15.07
C PRO A 233 -30.32 20.88 15.43
N LEU A 234 -29.62 20.25 16.39
CA LEU A 234 -28.24 20.58 16.75
C LEU A 234 -27.29 20.43 15.55
N LEU A 235 -27.31 19.28 14.86
CA LEU A 235 -26.40 19.00 13.73
C LEU A 235 -26.61 19.98 12.56
N LYS A 236 -27.87 20.28 12.23
CA LYS A 236 -28.22 21.27 11.20
C LYS A 236 -27.84 22.68 11.62
N ASN A 237 -28.02 23.03 12.89
CA ASN A 237 -27.61 24.32 13.43
C ASN A 237 -26.09 24.52 13.32
N ILE A 238 -25.30 23.51 13.68
CA ILE A 238 -23.83 23.52 13.53
C ILE A 238 -23.43 23.70 12.07
N GLN A 239 -24.06 22.95 11.16
CA GLN A 239 -23.77 23.06 9.73
C GLN A 239 -24.09 24.47 9.21
N GLN A 240 -25.27 24.99 9.51
CA GLN A 240 -25.71 26.30 9.02
C GLN A 240 -24.91 27.44 9.64
N LYS A 241 -25.02 27.62 10.97
CA LYS A 241 -24.38 28.77 11.64
C LYS A 241 -22.86 28.69 11.61
N GLY A 242 -22.29 27.48 11.62
CA GLY A 242 -20.86 27.29 11.49
C GLY A 242 -20.32 27.74 10.13
N THR A 243 -21.01 27.39 9.04
CA THR A 243 -20.61 27.84 7.70
C THR A 243 -20.84 29.33 7.48
N GLU A 244 -21.93 29.89 8.02
CA GLU A 244 -22.19 31.34 8.00
C GLU A 244 -21.10 32.13 8.75
N ALA A 245 -20.70 31.67 9.94
CA ALA A 245 -19.63 32.29 10.72
C ALA A 245 -18.27 32.24 9.97
N ILE A 246 -17.94 31.10 9.36
CA ILE A 246 -16.70 30.95 8.58
C ILE A 246 -16.71 31.87 7.36
N LYS A 247 -17.85 31.93 6.64
CA LYS A 247 -18.01 32.82 5.50
C LYS A 247 -17.84 34.29 5.90
N SER A 248 -18.46 34.70 7.01
CA SER A 248 -18.37 36.08 7.50
C SER A 248 -16.97 36.47 7.97
N LYS A 249 -16.23 35.56 8.62
CA LYS A 249 -14.93 35.88 9.23
C LYS A 249 -13.75 35.65 8.30
N TYR A 250 -13.84 34.66 7.41
CA TYR A 250 -12.71 34.20 6.59
C TYR A 250 -12.99 34.22 5.08
N SER A 251 -14.16 34.72 4.65
CA SER A 251 -14.55 34.80 3.24
C SER A 251 -14.46 33.46 2.50
N LEU A 252 -14.76 32.37 3.23
CA LEU A 252 -14.71 30.99 2.73
C LEU A 252 -16.12 30.43 2.59
N ASP A 253 -16.51 30.09 1.36
CA ASP A 253 -17.80 29.46 1.07
C ASP A 253 -17.88 28.02 1.60
N SER A 254 -19.10 27.59 1.96
CA SER A 254 -19.37 26.26 2.51
C SER A 254 -18.94 25.12 1.59
N SER A 255 -18.99 25.30 0.27
CA SER A 255 -18.54 24.32 -0.74
C SER A 255 -17.02 24.08 -0.72
N ARG A 256 -16.26 24.97 -0.09
CA ARG A 256 -14.80 24.86 0.09
C ARG A 256 -14.42 24.29 1.46
N LEU A 257 -15.39 23.79 2.22
CA LEU A 257 -15.16 23.23 3.56
C LEU A 257 -15.39 21.71 3.55
N ARG A 258 -14.50 21.00 4.23
CA ARG A 258 -14.70 19.62 4.68
C ARG A 258 -15.21 19.68 6.12
N ILE A 259 -16.47 19.29 6.33
CA ILE A 259 -17.11 19.32 7.66
C ILE A 259 -17.41 17.88 8.10
N TYR A 260 -16.81 17.44 9.21
CA TYR A 260 -16.78 16.03 9.57
C TYR A 260 -16.64 15.77 11.06
N LEU A 261 -16.98 14.55 11.49
CA LEU A 261 -16.80 14.01 12.83
C LEU A 261 -15.74 12.92 12.79
N HIS A 262 -15.04 12.71 13.90
CA HIS A 262 -14.13 11.59 14.05
C HIS A 262 -14.81 10.40 14.72
N TYR A 263 -14.49 9.18 14.25
CA TYR A 263 -14.76 7.94 14.94
C TYR A 263 -13.53 7.01 14.92
N GLN A 264 -12.93 6.61 16.04
CA GLN A 264 -13.19 7.13 17.39
C GLN A 264 -12.71 8.60 17.51
N PRO A 265 -13.40 9.43 18.32
CA PRO A 265 -12.97 10.80 18.57
C PRO A 265 -11.72 10.86 19.46
N SER A 266 -11.01 11.99 19.44
CA SER A 266 -9.84 12.17 20.33
C SER A 266 -10.22 12.42 21.79
N PHE A 267 -11.48 12.80 22.03
CA PHE A 267 -12.10 12.96 23.35
C PHE A 267 -13.61 12.78 23.21
N TYR A 268 -14.26 12.20 24.21
CA TYR A 268 -15.67 11.79 24.14
C TYR A 268 -16.63 12.88 24.63
N HIS A 269 -16.59 14.00 23.92
CA HIS A 269 -17.60 15.06 23.95
C HIS A 269 -17.83 15.48 22.50
N LEU A 270 -19.06 15.41 22.00
CA LEU A 270 -19.33 15.59 20.58
C LEU A 270 -18.73 16.90 20.05
N HIS A 271 -17.93 16.76 18.99
CA HIS A 271 -17.31 17.88 18.31
C HIS A 271 -17.25 17.63 16.80
N ILE A 272 -17.34 18.71 16.04
CA ILE A 272 -17.36 18.70 14.58
C ILE A 272 -16.16 19.52 14.08
N HIS A 273 -15.40 18.93 13.18
CA HIS A 273 -14.26 19.56 12.52
C HIS A 273 -14.72 20.33 11.29
N PHE A 274 -14.22 21.56 11.15
CA PHE A 274 -14.34 22.38 9.95
C PHE A 274 -12.96 22.63 9.39
N GLY A 275 -12.63 21.99 8.27
CA GLY A 275 -11.35 22.16 7.58
C GLY A 275 -11.53 22.77 6.20
N TYR A 276 -10.55 23.55 5.73
CA TYR A 276 -10.48 23.91 4.32
C TYR A 276 -10.30 22.66 3.46
N LEU A 277 -11.06 22.55 2.35
CA LEU A 277 -11.15 21.31 1.57
C LEU A 277 -9.80 20.86 0.98
N GLN A 278 -8.96 21.80 0.55
CA GLN A 278 -7.63 21.48 0.00
C GLN A 278 -6.57 21.28 1.10
N HIS A 279 -6.88 21.59 2.35
CA HIS A 279 -5.97 21.35 3.46
C HIS A 279 -6.05 19.87 3.90
N GLU A 280 -4.90 19.20 3.93
CA GLU A 280 -4.75 17.84 4.42
C GLU A 280 -4.65 17.78 5.95
N ALA A 281 -5.74 18.17 6.63
CA ALA A 281 -5.81 18.12 8.07
C ALA A 281 -5.63 16.68 8.61
N PRO A 282 -5.01 16.48 9.78
CA PRO A 282 -4.94 15.15 10.39
C PRO A 282 -6.33 14.57 10.69
N GLY A 283 -6.57 13.32 10.27
CA GLY A 283 -7.80 12.57 10.58
C GLY A 283 -8.92 12.65 9.54
N ILE A 284 -8.66 13.21 8.36
CA ILE A 284 -9.66 13.38 7.27
C ILE A 284 -9.97 12.11 6.46
N LEU A 285 -9.25 11.01 6.71
CA LEU A 285 -9.36 9.79 5.93
C LEU A 285 -10.62 9.00 6.30
N THR A 286 -11.12 8.16 5.38
CA THR A 286 -12.44 7.52 5.47
C THR A 286 -12.60 6.57 6.65
N GLU A 287 -11.51 6.02 7.15
CA GLU A 287 -11.45 5.12 8.30
C GLU A 287 -11.55 5.86 9.66
N LYS A 288 -11.73 7.18 9.62
CA LYS A 288 -11.91 8.02 10.81
C LYS A 288 -12.94 9.14 10.62
N ALA A 289 -12.96 9.80 9.47
CA ALA A 289 -13.81 10.97 9.21
C ALA A 289 -15.19 10.57 8.66
N HIS A 290 -16.24 11.08 9.30
CA HIS A 290 -17.62 10.96 8.85
C HIS A 290 -18.16 12.35 8.49
N LEU A 291 -18.48 12.60 7.22
CA LEU A 291 -19.00 13.90 6.76
C LEU A 291 -20.31 14.24 7.48
N LEU A 292 -20.41 15.46 8.02
CA LEU A 292 -21.59 15.91 8.77
C LEU A 292 -22.87 15.80 7.94
N SER A 293 -22.82 16.12 6.65
CA SER A 293 -23.95 15.98 5.72
C SER A 293 -24.42 14.53 5.61
N GLN A 294 -23.49 13.58 5.54
CA GLN A 294 -23.82 12.15 5.52
C GLN A 294 -24.37 11.71 6.88
N VAL A 295 -23.83 12.23 7.99
CA VAL A 295 -24.35 11.95 9.33
C VAL A 295 -25.80 12.38 9.49
N ILE A 296 -26.12 13.60 9.06
CA ILE A 296 -27.49 14.13 9.05
C ILE A 296 -28.38 13.25 8.19
N SER A 297 -27.98 12.97 6.94
CA SER A 297 -28.75 12.15 6.00
C SER A 297 -29.04 10.74 6.54
N ASN A 298 -28.04 10.09 7.15
CA ASN A 298 -28.21 8.76 7.75
C ASN A 298 -29.26 8.76 8.87
N ILE A 299 -29.27 9.79 9.73
CA ILE A 299 -30.21 9.91 10.85
C ILE A 299 -31.62 10.27 10.34
N GLU A 300 -31.73 11.09 9.29
CA GLU A 300 -33.01 11.39 8.64
C GLU A 300 -33.65 10.14 8.01
N LEU A 301 -32.84 9.24 7.45
CA LEU A 301 -33.29 7.96 6.91
C LEU A 301 -33.68 6.97 8.02
N LEU A 302 -32.89 6.89 9.08
CA LEU A 302 -33.12 6.01 10.21
C LEU A 302 -32.73 6.71 11.52
N PRO A 303 -33.70 7.10 12.38
CA PRO A 303 -33.43 7.89 13.57
C PRO A 303 -32.47 7.27 14.59
N ASP A 304 -32.25 5.96 14.53
CA ASP A 304 -31.31 5.20 15.37
C ASP A 304 -30.21 4.50 14.55
N TYR A 305 -29.84 5.08 13.40
CA TYR A 305 -28.85 4.53 12.47
C TYR A 305 -27.54 4.16 13.15
N TYR A 306 -26.97 5.07 13.94
CA TYR A 306 -25.64 4.89 14.52
C TYR A 306 -25.60 3.90 15.68
N GLN A 307 -26.74 3.56 16.28
CA GLN A 307 -26.84 2.48 17.26
C GLN A 307 -26.85 1.11 16.57
N LYS A 308 -27.21 1.02 15.28
CA LYS A 308 -27.35 -0.23 14.53
C LYS A 308 -26.23 -0.48 13.51
N ALA A 309 -25.64 0.59 12.99
CA ALA A 309 -24.62 0.48 11.95
C ALA A 309 -23.34 -0.18 12.48
N THR A 310 -22.66 -0.92 11.61
CA THR A 310 -21.27 -1.30 11.82
C THR A 310 -20.39 -0.12 11.40
N ILE A 311 -19.51 0.35 12.27
CA ILE A 311 -18.69 1.55 12.02
C ILE A 311 -17.22 1.14 12.06
N PRO A 312 -16.48 1.24 10.93
CA PRO A 312 -15.06 0.93 10.94
C PRO A 312 -14.30 2.02 11.69
N PHE A 313 -13.28 1.61 12.45
CA PHE A 313 -12.29 2.55 13.00
C PHE A 313 -10.90 1.93 13.08
N VAL A 314 -9.89 2.79 13.17
CA VAL A 314 -8.50 2.37 13.30
C VAL A 314 -8.11 2.16 14.77
N VAL A 315 -7.47 1.04 15.03
CA VAL A 315 -6.89 0.67 16.33
C VAL A 315 -5.39 0.48 16.16
N ARG A 316 -4.61 1.04 17.09
CA ARG A 316 -3.18 0.80 17.26
C ARG A 316 -2.93 -0.20 18.37
N GLU A 317 -1.81 -0.92 18.34
CA GLU A 317 -1.45 -1.89 19.41
C GLU A 317 -1.42 -1.28 20.81
N GLN A 318 -1.15 0.02 20.89
CA GLN A 318 -1.09 0.77 22.15
C GLN A 318 -2.41 1.46 22.50
N ASP A 319 -3.39 1.46 21.60
CA ASP A 319 -4.70 1.98 21.93
C ASP A 319 -5.34 1.05 22.98
N LYS A 320 -6.02 1.65 23.97
CA LYS A 320 -6.65 0.94 25.09
C LYS A 320 -7.59 -0.20 24.68
N PHE A 321 -8.22 -0.08 23.50
CA PHE A 321 -9.15 -1.06 22.99
C PHE A 321 -8.47 -2.33 22.46
N PHE A 322 -7.20 -2.24 22.04
CA PHE A 322 -6.51 -3.31 21.31
C PHE A 322 -6.51 -4.62 22.08
N LYS A 323 -6.07 -4.61 23.34
CA LYS A 323 -5.97 -5.83 24.16
C LYS A 323 -7.32 -6.54 24.31
N LYS A 324 -8.41 -5.79 24.54
CA LYS A 324 -9.74 -6.40 24.67
C LYS A 324 -10.29 -6.92 23.35
N LEU A 325 -9.97 -6.23 22.24
CA LEU A 325 -10.33 -6.68 20.89
C LEU A 325 -9.58 -7.96 20.51
N GLU A 326 -8.33 -8.08 20.94
CA GLU A 326 -7.51 -9.29 20.82
C GLU A 326 -8.07 -10.44 21.67
N GLU A 327 -8.38 -10.20 22.95
CA GLU A 327 -9.00 -11.20 23.84
C GLU A 327 -10.34 -11.74 23.30
N LYS A 328 -11.09 -10.92 22.56
CA LYS A 328 -12.35 -11.30 21.90
C LYS A 328 -12.15 -12.00 20.55
N GLY A 329 -10.91 -12.13 20.08
CA GLY A 329 -10.58 -12.73 18.78
C GLY A 329 -10.98 -11.86 17.57
N VAL A 330 -11.26 -10.57 17.77
CA VAL A 330 -11.54 -9.62 16.69
C VAL A 330 -10.25 -9.19 16.01
N LEU A 331 -9.20 -9.01 16.80
CA LEU A 331 -7.84 -8.77 16.31
C LEU A 331 -6.96 -9.97 16.66
N SER A 332 -6.00 -10.28 15.80
CA SER A 332 -4.93 -11.23 16.09
C SER A 332 -3.60 -10.51 15.97
N LYS A 333 -2.84 -10.41 17.08
CA LYS A 333 -1.44 -9.98 16.98
C LYS A 333 -0.66 -11.08 16.27
N PHE A 334 -0.26 -10.83 15.04
CA PHE A 334 0.81 -11.60 14.43
C PHE A 334 2.09 -11.22 15.20
N LEU A 335 2.47 -12.06 16.17
CA LEU A 335 3.75 -11.98 16.85
C LEU A 335 4.85 -12.28 15.82
N THR A 336 5.31 -11.24 15.13
CA THR A 336 6.58 -11.25 14.40
C THR A 336 7.76 -10.92 15.33
N GLU A 337 7.52 -10.77 16.64
CA GLU A 337 8.60 -10.60 17.61
C GLU A 337 9.16 -11.99 17.95
N SER A 338 10.11 -12.44 17.14
CA SER A 338 11.10 -13.39 17.64
C SER A 338 11.85 -12.71 18.78
N ALA A 339 11.78 -13.30 19.97
CA ALA A 339 12.89 -13.15 20.89
C ALA A 339 14.12 -13.72 20.17
N GLU A 340 15.17 -12.92 20.05
CA GLU A 340 16.37 -13.08 19.21
C GLU A 340 16.29 -12.36 17.85
N GLU A 341 17.21 -11.41 17.68
CA GLU A 341 17.38 -10.46 16.57
C GLU A 341 17.80 -11.15 15.25
N ILE A 342 16.94 -11.96 14.67
CA ILE A 342 17.06 -12.36 13.26
C ILE A 342 15.68 -12.25 12.61
N GLY A 343 15.48 -11.23 11.77
CA GLY A 343 14.33 -11.14 10.87
C GLY A 343 13.14 -10.28 11.33
N SER A 344 13.37 -9.11 11.93
CA SER A 344 12.30 -8.11 12.10
C SER A 344 12.25 -7.14 10.91
N PHE A 345 11.08 -6.57 10.60
CA PHE A 345 10.92 -5.50 9.59
C PHE A 345 11.88 -4.30 9.78
N LYS A 346 12.42 -4.12 10.99
CA LYS A 346 13.36 -3.05 11.34
C LYS A 346 14.77 -3.29 10.79
N THR A 347 15.14 -4.57 10.59
CA THR A 347 16.38 -4.97 9.89
C THR A 347 16.19 -5.03 8.36
N GLU A 348 14.96 -4.90 7.86
CA GLU A 348 14.63 -4.73 6.44
C GLU A 348 14.63 -3.26 6.00
N LEU A 349 15.66 -2.49 6.42
CA LEU A 349 16.08 -1.37 5.59
C LEU A 349 16.64 -1.96 4.30
N LEU A 350 15.73 -2.25 3.38
CA LEU A 350 16.05 -2.43 1.97
C LEU A 350 16.88 -1.20 1.59
N HIS A 351 18.18 -1.40 1.42
CA HIS A 351 18.87 -0.58 0.46
C HIS A 351 18.03 -0.71 -0.80
N ASN A 352 17.47 0.41 -1.24
CA ASN A 352 16.97 0.56 -2.60
C ASN A 352 18.22 0.46 -3.50
N THR A 353 18.82 -0.74 -3.59
CA THR A 353 19.31 -1.20 -4.86
C THR A 353 18.05 -1.26 -5.69
N VAL A 354 17.81 -0.17 -6.42
CA VAL A 354 17.20 -0.27 -7.74
C VAL A 354 17.93 -1.45 -8.35
N ALA A 355 17.29 -2.63 -8.29
CA ALA A 355 17.73 -3.74 -9.10
C ALA A 355 17.71 -3.12 -10.47
N ASN A 356 18.90 -2.97 -11.08
CA ASN A 356 19.03 -2.54 -12.45
C ASN A 356 17.86 -3.15 -13.19
N GLU A 357 16.98 -2.31 -13.75
CA GLU A 357 15.95 -2.81 -14.63
C GLU A 357 16.71 -3.59 -15.68
N GLU A 358 16.73 -4.92 -15.54
CA GLU A 358 16.98 -5.79 -16.65
C GLU A 358 15.83 -5.47 -17.58
N SER A 359 16.07 -4.53 -18.49
CA SER A 359 15.31 -4.35 -19.72
C SER A 359 14.91 -5.72 -20.23
N LEU A 360 13.74 -5.82 -20.88
CA LEU A 360 13.22 -7.03 -21.53
C LEU A 360 14.27 -7.73 -22.42
N ASN A 361 15.25 -8.39 -21.81
CA ASN A 361 16.30 -9.15 -22.44
C ASN A 361 15.81 -10.59 -22.52
N ASN A 362 14.59 -10.77 -23.03
CA ASN A 362 14.20 -12.05 -23.61
C ASN A 362 15.00 -12.17 -24.91
N LYS A 363 16.30 -12.46 -24.82
CA LYS A 363 17.10 -12.79 -26.01
C LYS A 363 16.50 -14.07 -26.59
N PRO A 364 16.20 -14.12 -27.90
CA PRO A 364 15.63 -15.32 -28.49
C PRO A 364 16.64 -16.47 -28.35
N LEU A 365 16.15 -17.62 -27.88
CA LEU A 365 16.92 -18.86 -27.85
C LEU A 365 17.34 -19.31 -29.27
N LEU A 366 16.57 -18.90 -30.28
CA LEU A 366 16.75 -19.23 -31.69
C LEU A 366 17.37 -18.05 -32.45
N SER A 367 18.11 -18.34 -33.52
CA SER A 367 18.78 -17.34 -34.35
C SER A 367 18.14 -17.24 -35.75
N ASN A 368 18.03 -16.01 -36.27
CA ASN A 368 17.50 -15.77 -37.62
C ASN A 368 18.41 -16.41 -38.67
N GLY A 369 17.82 -16.99 -39.72
CA GLY A 369 18.57 -17.59 -40.85
C GLY A 369 19.24 -18.93 -40.54
N VAL A 370 19.03 -19.50 -39.35
CA VAL A 370 19.48 -20.86 -39.02
C VAL A 370 18.37 -21.86 -39.32
N LYS A 371 18.74 -22.98 -39.96
CA LYS A 371 17.82 -24.10 -40.24
C LYS A 371 17.73 -25.01 -39.02
N TYR A 372 16.52 -25.14 -38.49
CA TYR A 372 16.22 -25.99 -37.34
C TYR A 372 15.36 -27.19 -37.74
N VAL A 373 15.72 -28.36 -37.22
CA VAL A 373 14.89 -29.57 -37.25
C VAL A 373 14.35 -29.80 -35.84
N LEU A 374 13.03 -29.85 -35.72
CA LEU A 374 12.34 -30.10 -34.45
C LEU A 374 12.39 -31.60 -34.14
N GLN A 375 12.87 -31.98 -32.96
CA GLN A 375 12.89 -33.37 -32.49
C GLN A 375 12.12 -33.53 -31.19
N CYS A 376 11.46 -34.67 -30.98
CA CYS A 376 10.84 -34.96 -29.69
C CYS A 376 11.89 -35.19 -28.61
N ILE A 377 11.79 -34.52 -27.46
CA ILE A 377 12.78 -34.64 -26.38
C ILE A 377 12.90 -36.08 -25.85
N ASN A 378 11.80 -36.83 -25.88
CA ASN A 378 11.72 -38.20 -25.34
C ASN A 378 12.29 -39.25 -26.30
N CYS A 379 11.87 -39.26 -27.58
CA CYS A 379 12.30 -40.31 -28.53
C CYS A 379 13.35 -39.86 -29.56
N ASN A 380 13.74 -38.58 -29.54
CA ASN A 380 14.69 -37.94 -30.47
C ASN A 380 14.34 -38.07 -31.97
N ARG A 381 13.13 -38.53 -32.32
CA ARG A 381 12.68 -38.61 -33.71
C ARG A 381 12.28 -37.23 -34.22
N SER A 382 12.55 -37.00 -35.51
CA SER A 382 12.20 -35.75 -36.18
C SER A 382 10.69 -35.52 -36.25
N LEU A 383 10.27 -34.33 -35.84
CA LEU A 383 8.90 -33.83 -35.86
C LEU A 383 8.60 -32.95 -37.08
N SER A 384 9.65 -32.39 -37.70
CA SER A 384 9.56 -31.50 -38.86
C SER A 384 10.66 -31.80 -39.88
N ASP A 385 10.50 -31.23 -41.08
CA ASP A 385 11.62 -30.97 -41.98
C ASP A 385 12.46 -29.78 -41.48
N PRO A 386 13.66 -29.50 -42.03
CA PRO A 386 14.43 -28.32 -41.68
C PRO A 386 13.67 -27.02 -42.00
N ILE A 387 13.46 -26.17 -40.99
CA ILE A 387 12.75 -24.90 -41.10
C ILE A 387 13.73 -23.76 -40.87
N GLU A 388 13.70 -22.75 -41.73
CA GLU A 388 14.47 -21.52 -41.58
C GLU A 388 13.52 -20.39 -41.15
N TYR A 389 13.80 -19.79 -39.98
CA TYR A 389 13.01 -18.67 -39.48
C TYR A 389 13.66 -17.35 -39.89
N THR A 390 12.90 -16.53 -40.62
CA THR A 390 13.33 -15.18 -41.05
C THR A 390 12.90 -14.12 -40.05
N ARG A 391 11.86 -14.38 -39.26
CA ARG A 391 11.36 -13.49 -38.21
C ARG A 391 11.17 -14.26 -36.91
N ILE A 392 12.04 -13.98 -35.94
CA ILE A 392 11.94 -14.45 -34.56
C ILE A 392 11.59 -13.24 -33.70
N LEU A 393 10.34 -13.17 -33.24
CA LEU A 393 9.81 -11.98 -32.53
C LEU A 393 9.29 -12.38 -31.14
N PRO A 394 9.37 -11.49 -30.14
CA PRO A 394 8.76 -11.75 -28.85
C PRO A 394 7.24 -11.84 -29.00
N LEU A 395 6.61 -12.74 -28.24
CA LEU A 395 5.17 -12.86 -28.20
C LEU A 395 4.58 -11.61 -27.51
N PRO A 396 3.72 -10.83 -28.17
CA PRO A 396 2.86 -9.86 -27.47
C PRO A 396 1.97 -10.66 -26.51
N SER A 397 1.74 -10.18 -25.29
CA SER A 397 1.09 -10.97 -24.20
C SER A 397 -0.02 -11.93 -24.67
N GLU A 398 -0.17 -13.09 -24.03
CA GLU A 398 -1.07 -14.17 -24.52
C GLU A 398 -2.54 -13.75 -24.69
N SER A 399 -2.96 -12.69 -24.01
CA SER A 399 -4.30 -12.08 -24.10
C SER A 399 -4.38 -10.88 -25.04
N SER A 400 -3.32 -10.58 -25.80
CA SER A 400 -3.31 -9.45 -26.74
C SER A 400 -4.21 -9.75 -27.94
N ASP A 401 -5.35 -9.07 -28.00
CA ASP A 401 -6.10 -8.97 -29.24
C ASP A 401 -5.46 -7.87 -30.11
N ALA A 402 -5.33 -8.13 -31.41
CA ALA A 402 -4.91 -7.10 -32.35
C ALA A 402 -5.88 -5.90 -32.34
N SER A 403 -7.16 -6.10 -31.97
CA SER A 403 -8.12 -5.02 -31.81
C SER A 403 -7.79 -4.05 -30.68
N ASP A 404 -7.12 -4.51 -29.62
CA ASP A 404 -6.81 -3.69 -28.44
C ASP A 404 -5.71 -2.66 -28.71
N TRP A 405 -4.98 -2.81 -29.81
CA TRP A 405 -3.89 -1.91 -30.19
C TRP A 405 -4.34 -0.73 -31.04
N PHE A 406 -5.61 -0.69 -31.45
CA PHE A 406 -6.16 0.37 -32.28
C PHE A 406 -7.35 1.04 -31.58
N CYS A 407 -7.18 2.30 -31.18
CA CYS A 407 -8.22 3.08 -30.49
C CYS A 407 -9.47 3.35 -31.35
N HIS A 408 -9.42 3.08 -32.66
CA HIS A 408 -10.53 3.19 -33.61
C HIS A 408 -10.24 2.40 -34.88
N ASN A 409 -11.29 1.83 -35.48
CA ASN A 409 -11.17 0.99 -36.68
C ASN A 409 -11.03 1.89 -37.92
N HIS A 410 -9.81 2.02 -38.45
CA HIS A 410 -9.57 2.77 -39.69
C HIS A 410 -10.04 1.95 -40.90
N GLY A 411 -11.32 2.15 -41.26
CA GLY A 411 -11.93 1.86 -42.55
C GLY A 411 -11.18 0.95 -43.53
N GLU A 412 -11.17 -0.34 -43.24
CA GLU A 412 -11.27 -1.49 -44.15
C GLU A 412 -11.27 -2.73 -43.25
N LYS A 413 -12.00 -3.80 -43.58
CA LYS A 413 -11.99 -5.07 -42.81
C LYS A 413 -10.64 -5.79 -42.96
N THR A 414 -9.54 -5.16 -42.53
CA THR A 414 -8.25 -5.83 -42.41
C THR A 414 -8.29 -6.64 -41.12
N ASN A 415 -8.69 -7.91 -41.22
CA ASN A 415 -8.47 -8.87 -40.13
C ASN A 415 -6.95 -9.04 -39.96
N ILE A 416 -6.34 -8.26 -39.07
CA ILE A 416 -4.94 -8.39 -38.71
C ILE A 416 -4.79 -9.71 -37.95
N SER A 417 -4.27 -10.73 -38.63
CA SER A 417 -3.97 -12.02 -38.01
C SER A 417 -2.60 -11.99 -37.34
N LEU A 418 -2.57 -12.30 -36.05
CA LEU A 418 -1.34 -12.52 -35.28
C LEU A 418 -0.81 -13.96 -35.43
N ASP A 419 -1.26 -14.72 -36.45
CA ASP A 419 -0.75 -16.07 -36.70
C ASP A 419 0.65 -16.01 -37.35
N PRO A 420 1.66 -16.72 -36.80
CA PRO A 420 2.96 -16.84 -37.44
C PRO A 420 2.85 -17.51 -38.82
N LYS A 421 3.52 -16.94 -39.83
CA LYS A 421 3.74 -17.60 -41.12
C LYS A 421 4.70 -18.79 -40.92
N PRO A 422 4.82 -19.71 -41.88
CA PRO A 422 5.75 -20.84 -41.77
C PRO A 422 7.22 -20.47 -41.51
N SER A 423 7.64 -19.26 -41.92
CA SER A 423 8.98 -18.70 -41.68
C SER A 423 9.08 -17.83 -40.42
N ASP A 424 8.00 -17.69 -39.66
CA ASP A 424 7.94 -16.89 -38.45
C ASP A 424 7.84 -17.77 -37.21
N ILE A 425 8.39 -17.28 -36.11
CA ILE A 425 8.20 -17.89 -34.80
C ILE A 425 8.11 -16.78 -33.75
N PHE A 426 7.08 -16.86 -32.91
CA PHE A 426 6.89 -15.90 -31.83
C PHE A 426 7.23 -16.57 -30.52
N TYR A 427 8.16 -15.99 -29.75
CA TYR A 427 8.73 -16.66 -28.58
C TYR A 427 8.33 -15.97 -27.27
N SER A 428 8.02 -16.80 -26.28
CA SER A 428 8.00 -16.49 -24.86
C SER A 428 9.34 -16.94 -24.25
N GLN A 429 9.48 -16.84 -22.92
CA GLN A 429 10.64 -17.38 -22.22
C GLN A 429 10.67 -18.92 -22.22
N CYS A 430 9.51 -19.59 -22.17
CA CYS A 430 9.42 -21.05 -21.99
C CYS A 430 8.74 -21.79 -23.17
N PHE A 431 8.14 -21.05 -24.12
CA PHE A 431 7.42 -21.65 -25.25
C PHE A 431 7.46 -20.77 -26.49
N VAL A 432 6.97 -21.31 -27.62
CA VAL A 432 6.83 -20.62 -28.90
C VAL A 432 5.45 -20.82 -29.50
N HIS A 433 4.98 -19.80 -30.22
CA HIS A 433 3.91 -19.92 -31.21
C HIS A 433 4.53 -20.07 -32.59
N MET A 434 4.12 -21.12 -33.31
CA MET A 434 4.56 -21.39 -34.68
C MET A 434 3.42 -21.88 -35.56
N ASN A 435 3.63 -21.83 -36.87
CA ASN A 435 2.64 -22.30 -37.81
C ASN A 435 2.46 -23.82 -37.71
N ALA A 436 1.21 -24.27 -37.61
CA ALA A 436 0.82 -25.68 -37.48
C ALA A 436 1.35 -26.55 -38.63
N LYS A 437 1.54 -25.98 -39.82
CA LYS A 437 2.03 -26.70 -41.00
C LYS A 437 3.53 -27.03 -40.94
N CYS A 438 4.27 -26.40 -40.03
CA CYS A 438 5.72 -26.63 -39.89
C CYS A 438 6.05 -27.98 -39.24
N ILE A 439 5.09 -28.64 -38.59
CA ILE A 439 5.28 -29.94 -37.96
C ILE A 439 4.39 -30.99 -38.64
N SER A 440 4.97 -32.13 -39.00
CA SER A 440 4.30 -33.21 -39.75
C SER A 440 4.13 -34.50 -38.93
N ASN A 441 5.05 -34.80 -38.01
CA ASN A 441 5.05 -36.08 -37.28
C ASN A 441 4.43 -35.99 -35.86
N ILE A 442 3.26 -35.34 -35.76
CA ILE A 442 2.47 -35.25 -34.52
C ILE A 442 1.08 -35.84 -34.70
N LYS A 443 0.44 -36.19 -33.59
CA LYS A 443 -1.00 -36.45 -33.51
C LYS A 443 -1.65 -35.32 -32.72
N SER A 444 -2.78 -34.81 -33.20
CA SER A 444 -3.58 -33.80 -32.51
C SER A 444 -4.88 -34.45 -32.01
N CYS A 445 -5.19 -34.25 -30.73
CA CYS A 445 -6.47 -34.65 -30.13
C CYS A 445 -7.14 -33.40 -29.53
N LYS A 446 -8.08 -32.81 -30.29
CA LYS A 446 -8.67 -31.49 -30.02
C LYS A 446 -7.60 -30.42 -29.78
N GLN A 447 -7.35 -30.08 -28.50
CA GLN A 447 -6.44 -29.02 -28.08
C GLN A 447 -5.02 -29.52 -27.78
N VAL A 448 -4.80 -30.83 -27.59
CA VAL A 448 -3.48 -31.37 -27.18
C VAL A 448 -2.73 -31.96 -28.38
N LEU A 449 -1.41 -31.71 -28.43
CA LEU A 449 -0.47 -32.23 -29.42
C LEU A 449 0.47 -33.26 -28.79
N VAL A 450 0.58 -34.43 -29.42
CA VAL A 450 1.48 -35.50 -28.96
C VAL A 450 2.38 -36.00 -30.08
N CYS A 451 3.55 -36.53 -29.71
CA CYS A 451 4.46 -37.16 -30.67
C CYS A 451 3.79 -38.37 -31.34
N ARG A 452 3.88 -38.47 -32.66
CA ARG A 452 3.30 -39.61 -33.40
C ARG A 452 3.95 -40.96 -33.04
N PHE A 453 5.20 -40.94 -32.58
CA PHE A 453 6.01 -42.13 -32.35
C PHE A 453 5.96 -42.66 -30.91
N CYS A 454 6.11 -41.79 -29.92
CA CYS A 454 6.14 -42.18 -28.50
C CYS A 454 4.97 -41.64 -27.67
N LEU A 455 4.04 -40.89 -28.30
CA LEU A 455 2.87 -40.29 -27.64
C LEU A 455 3.20 -39.28 -26.52
N GLN A 456 4.45 -38.82 -26.43
CA GLN A 456 4.85 -37.75 -25.52
C GLN A 456 4.02 -36.49 -25.76
N TRP A 457 3.58 -35.82 -24.69
CA TRP A 457 2.91 -34.52 -24.76
C TRP A 457 3.91 -33.45 -25.23
N LEU A 458 3.55 -32.71 -26.29
CA LEU A 458 4.42 -31.72 -26.92
C LEU A 458 3.91 -30.29 -26.74
N GLY A 459 2.60 -30.10 -26.70
CA GLY A 459 2.05 -28.74 -26.67
C GLY A 459 0.56 -28.72 -26.89
N THR A 460 0.06 -27.53 -27.21
CA THR A 460 -1.35 -27.28 -27.44
C THR A 460 -1.61 -26.61 -28.78
N LYS A 461 -2.82 -26.80 -29.29
CA LYS A 461 -3.32 -26.08 -30.47
C LYS A 461 -3.94 -24.78 -29.98
N HIS A 462 -3.38 -23.64 -30.38
CA HIS A 462 -3.89 -22.32 -30.04
C HIS A 462 -5.08 -21.97 -30.95
N ASN A 463 -4.92 -22.16 -32.27
CA ASN A 463 -6.02 -22.04 -33.24
C ASN A 463 -5.77 -22.96 -34.46
N HIS A 464 -6.52 -22.79 -35.55
CA HIS A 464 -6.37 -23.63 -36.75
C HIS A 464 -4.99 -23.54 -37.42
N ASN A 465 -4.31 -22.41 -37.32
CA ASN A 465 -3.03 -22.12 -37.98
C ASN A 465 -1.84 -22.12 -37.02
N THR A 466 -2.07 -21.96 -35.72
CA THR A 466 -1.04 -21.69 -34.73
C THR A 466 -1.02 -22.76 -33.64
N ILE A 467 0.17 -23.28 -33.37
CA ILE A 467 0.43 -24.24 -32.29
C ILE A 467 1.39 -23.63 -31.27
N LYS A 468 1.17 -23.98 -29.99
CA LYS A 468 1.97 -23.56 -28.84
C LYS A 468 2.80 -24.75 -28.36
N ILE A 469 4.12 -24.60 -28.37
CA ILE A 469 5.06 -25.67 -28.01
C ILE A 469 6.08 -25.15 -27.00
N TRP A 470 6.31 -25.91 -25.93
CA TRP A 470 7.26 -25.56 -24.88
C TRP A 470 8.66 -26.10 -25.17
N PHE A 471 9.70 -25.32 -24.84
CA PHE A 471 11.10 -25.67 -25.09
C PHE A 471 11.57 -26.92 -24.34
N ASN A 472 10.89 -27.31 -23.26
CA ASN A 472 11.20 -28.51 -22.48
C ASN A 472 10.56 -29.80 -23.04
N THR A 473 9.82 -29.71 -24.15
CA THR A 473 9.14 -30.87 -24.77
C THR A 473 9.75 -31.28 -26.12
N ILE A 474 10.52 -30.38 -26.73
CA ILE A 474 11.13 -30.53 -28.05
C ILE A 474 12.58 -30.05 -28.04
N LYS A 475 13.38 -30.55 -28.97
CA LYS A 475 14.75 -30.07 -29.24
C LYS A 475 14.77 -29.39 -30.60
N PHE A 476 15.25 -28.15 -30.64
CA PHE A 476 15.57 -27.45 -31.89
C PHE A 476 17.00 -27.82 -32.27
N THR A 477 17.15 -28.74 -33.22
CA THR A 477 18.47 -29.21 -33.68
C THR A 477 18.91 -28.43 -34.91
N HIS A 478 20.18 -28.01 -34.93
CA HIS A 478 20.83 -27.35 -36.07
C HIS A 478 22.24 -27.92 -36.24
N TYR A 479 22.99 -27.48 -37.24
CA TYR A 479 24.28 -28.06 -37.61
C TYR A 479 25.34 -28.05 -36.49
N SER A 480 25.26 -27.11 -35.53
CA SER A 480 26.23 -26.94 -34.43
C SER A 480 25.71 -27.33 -33.05
N GLY A 481 24.47 -27.86 -32.93
CA GLY A 481 23.96 -28.31 -31.63
C GLY A 481 22.44 -28.44 -31.54
N SER A 482 21.94 -28.60 -30.31
CA SER A 482 20.50 -28.68 -30.01
C SER A 482 20.11 -27.72 -28.90
N ILE A 483 18.94 -27.08 -29.03
CA ILE A 483 18.41 -26.13 -28.05
C ILE A 483 17.14 -26.72 -27.44
N SER A 484 17.09 -26.79 -26.11
CA SER A 484 15.93 -27.19 -25.28
C SER A 484 16.12 -26.64 -23.86
N SER A 485 15.05 -26.59 -23.07
CA SER A 485 15.06 -26.12 -21.68
C SER A 485 14.74 -27.24 -20.68
N TYR A 486 14.92 -26.96 -19.40
CA TYR A 486 14.59 -27.86 -18.29
C TYR A 486 13.23 -27.51 -17.69
N SER A 487 12.41 -28.54 -17.46
CA SER A 487 11.01 -28.37 -17.02
C SER A 487 10.84 -27.62 -15.69
N LEU A 488 11.69 -27.90 -14.70
CA LEU A 488 11.57 -27.24 -13.38
C LEU A 488 12.03 -25.78 -13.44
N GLU A 489 13.12 -25.51 -14.15
CA GLU A 489 13.63 -24.15 -14.36
C GLU A 489 12.59 -23.29 -15.11
N ASP A 490 11.99 -23.82 -16.18
CA ASP A 490 10.92 -23.15 -16.90
C ASP A 490 9.72 -22.86 -15.99
N ALA A 491 9.35 -23.80 -15.12
CA ALA A 491 8.23 -23.63 -14.19
C ALA A 491 8.50 -22.49 -13.19
N PHE A 492 9.69 -22.47 -12.59
CA PHE A 492 10.09 -21.40 -11.67
C PHE A 492 10.25 -20.06 -12.38
N GLN A 493 10.78 -20.04 -13.60
CA GLN A 493 10.88 -18.82 -14.39
C GLN A 493 9.49 -18.28 -14.74
N THR A 494 8.54 -19.16 -15.06
CA THR A 494 7.13 -18.80 -15.29
C THR A 494 6.53 -18.12 -14.05
N ILE A 495 6.69 -18.72 -12.85
CA ILE A 495 6.23 -18.15 -11.59
C ILE A 495 6.90 -16.80 -11.32
N LYS A 496 8.22 -16.70 -11.50
CA LYS A 496 9.00 -15.49 -11.27
C LYS A 496 8.52 -14.32 -12.14
N ASN A 497 8.19 -14.58 -13.41
CA ASN A 497 7.63 -13.56 -14.29
C ASN A 497 6.26 -13.06 -13.81
N SER A 498 5.39 -13.98 -13.37
CA SER A 498 4.08 -13.61 -12.81
C SER A 498 4.21 -12.73 -11.57
N LEU A 499 5.29 -12.88 -10.80
CA LEU A 499 5.55 -12.06 -9.62
C LEU A 499 6.19 -10.70 -9.93
N ARG A 500 6.83 -10.54 -11.10
CA ARG A 500 7.67 -9.37 -11.44
C ARG A 500 6.92 -8.04 -11.42
N TYR A 501 5.63 -8.05 -11.78
CA TYR A 501 4.78 -6.86 -11.81
C TYR A 501 3.78 -6.81 -10.66
N SER A 502 3.81 -7.81 -9.76
CA SER A 502 2.89 -7.84 -8.62
C SER A 502 3.39 -6.90 -7.52
N ILE A 503 2.62 -5.85 -7.25
CA ILE A 503 2.86 -4.90 -6.14
C ILE A 503 2.53 -5.49 -4.77
N HIS A 504 1.82 -6.61 -4.72
CA HIS A 504 1.40 -7.25 -3.47
C HIS A 504 2.43 -8.28 -3.01
N ASN A 505 2.71 -8.33 -1.71
CA ASN A 505 3.61 -9.34 -1.13
C ASN A 505 3.06 -10.76 -1.29
N ALA A 506 1.74 -10.91 -1.11
CA ALA A 506 1.04 -12.14 -1.36
C ALA A 506 0.37 -12.14 -2.75
N THR A 507 0.62 -13.16 -3.57
CA THR A 507 0.13 -13.25 -4.96
C THR A 507 -0.47 -14.62 -5.24
N LYS A 508 -1.64 -14.66 -5.87
CA LYS A 508 -2.31 -15.89 -6.30
C LYS A 508 -2.07 -16.12 -7.79
N ILE A 509 -1.67 -17.34 -8.14
CA ILE A 509 -1.34 -17.76 -9.50
C ILE A 509 -2.05 -19.10 -9.78
N LEU A 510 -2.70 -19.20 -10.94
CA LEU A 510 -3.23 -20.44 -11.48
C LEU A 510 -2.28 -20.94 -12.56
N LEU A 511 -1.67 -22.10 -12.33
CA LEU A 511 -0.81 -22.75 -13.33
C LEU A 511 -1.59 -23.90 -13.99
N SER A 512 -2.06 -23.66 -15.20
CA SER A 512 -3.01 -24.53 -15.91
C SER A 512 -2.29 -25.39 -16.93
N CYS A 513 -2.71 -26.66 -17.07
CA CYS A 513 -2.18 -27.57 -18.08
C CYS A 513 -3.32 -28.37 -18.72
N HIS A 514 -3.45 -28.27 -20.04
CA HIS A 514 -4.37 -29.10 -20.81
C HIS A 514 -3.79 -30.51 -20.98
N THR A 515 -4.16 -31.42 -20.08
CA THR A 515 -3.64 -32.81 -20.07
C THR A 515 -4.41 -33.73 -20.99
N SER A 516 -5.68 -33.41 -21.29
CA SER A 516 -6.49 -34.13 -22.27
C SER A 516 -7.42 -33.19 -23.05
N SER A 517 -8.27 -33.78 -23.90
CA SER A 517 -9.22 -33.05 -24.73
C SER A 517 -10.40 -32.42 -23.97
N THR A 518 -10.55 -32.74 -22.68
CA THR A 518 -11.67 -32.30 -21.81
C THR A 518 -11.22 -31.99 -20.38
N GLN A 519 -9.93 -32.14 -20.08
CA GLN A 519 -9.40 -31.99 -18.73
C GLN A 519 -8.27 -30.97 -18.76
N THR A 520 -8.45 -29.95 -17.94
CA THR A 520 -7.41 -29.00 -17.56
C THR A 520 -7.07 -29.28 -16.11
N ASP A 521 -5.83 -29.65 -15.86
CA ASP A 521 -5.32 -29.79 -14.51
C ASP A 521 -4.71 -28.44 -14.11
N THR A 522 -4.89 -28.03 -12.86
CA THR A 522 -4.47 -26.71 -12.38
C THR A 522 -3.76 -26.83 -11.04
N ILE A 523 -2.60 -26.17 -10.91
CA ILE A 523 -1.98 -25.91 -9.61
C ILE A 523 -2.42 -24.52 -9.17
N MET A 524 -3.21 -24.47 -8.12
CA MET A 524 -3.52 -23.23 -7.40
C MET A 524 -2.32 -22.91 -6.50
N LEU A 525 -1.65 -21.79 -6.77
CA LEU A 525 -0.44 -21.37 -6.06
C LEU A 525 -0.68 -20.02 -5.40
N TRP A 526 -0.52 -19.96 -4.08
CA TRP A 526 -0.51 -18.71 -3.33
C TRP A 526 0.90 -18.46 -2.80
N VAL A 527 1.59 -17.50 -3.40
CA VAL A 527 2.89 -17.04 -2.94
C VAL A 527 2.66 -16.10 -1.75
N LEU A 528 3.19 -16.45 -0.58
CA LEU A 528 3.04 -15.68 0.66
C LEU A 528 4.21 -14.71 0.85
N GLU A 529 5.42 -15.20 0.63
CA GLU A 529 6.66 -14.46 0.75
C GLU A 529 7.51 -14.72 -0.48
N LYS A 530 7.90 -13.64 -1.17
CA LYS A 530 8.61 -13.75 -2.46
C LYS A 530 10.08 -14.09 -2.27
N LYS A 531 10.74 -13.60 -1.23
CA LYS A 531 12.16 -13.82 -0.94
C LYS A 531 12.35 -14.08 0.55
N LEU A 532 12.39 -15.35 0.90
CA LEU A 532 12.72 -15.86 2.21
C LEU A 532 14.10 -16.51 2.14
N GLN A 533 15.00 -16.10 3.04
CA GLN A 533 16.28 -16.78 3.22
C GLN A 533 16.07 -18.01 4.10
N ILE A 534 16.45 -19.18 3.60
CA ILE A 534 16.48 -20.42 4.36
C ILE A 534 17.89 -20.99 4.39
N LEU A 535 18.23 -21.63 5.50
CA LEU A 535 19.44 -22.40 5.66
C LEU A 535 19.10 -23.88 5.44
N PHE A 536 19.78 -24.53 4.50
CA PHE A 536 19.51 -25.90 4.12
C PHE A 536 20.80 -26.74 4.06
N GLY A 537 20.82 -27.88 4.77
CA GLY A 537 21.91 -28.84 4.76
C GLY A 537 22.07 -29.58 6.11
N GLU A 538 22.51 -30.84 6.06
CA GLU A 538 22.75 -31.65 7.28
C GLU A 538 24.16 -31.43 7.88
N THR A 539 25.18 -31.23 7.03
CA THR A 539 26.59 -31.09 7.46
C THR A 539 27.27 -29.84 6.89
N ASN A 540 26.88 -29.40 5.69
CA ASN A 540 27.31 -28.13 5.09
C ASN A 540 26.05 -27.30 4.81
N VAL A 541 25.68 -26.49 5.79
CA VAL A 541 24.52 -25.59 5.71
C VAL A 541 24.81 -24.52 4.65
N LYS A 542 23.95 -24.45 3.63
CA LYS A 542 23.99 -23.42 2.59
C LYS A 542 22.77 -22.53 2.72
N GLU A 543 22.96 -21.25 2.43
CA GLU A 543 21.89 -20.27 2.36
C GLU A 543 21.25 -20.29 0.97
N TYR A 544 19.91 -20.27 0.95
CA TYR A 544 19.10 -20.22 -0.26
C TYR A 544 18.03 -19.15 -0.13
N ASN A 545 17.79 -18.40 -1.20
CA ASN A 545 16.64 -17.52 -1.36
C ASN A 545 15.50 -18.28 -2.03
N VAL A 546 14.39 -18.44 -1.32
CA VAL A 546 13.21 -19.18 -1.77
C VAL A 546 11.96 -18.33 -1.65
N ALA A 547 10.89 -18.70 -2.34
CA ALA A 547 9.55 -18.19 -2.06
C ALA A 547 8.79 -19.19 -1.18
N LYS A 548 8.08 -18.69 -0.17
CA LYS A 548 7.16 -19.52 0.63
C LYS A 548 5.80 -19.53 -0.05
N VAL A 549 5.29 -20.72 -0.33
CA VAL A 549 4.06 -20.90 -1.13
C VAL A 549 3.08 -21.85 -0.45
N LEU A 550 1.79 -21.60 -0.67
CA LEU A 550 0.72 -22.58 -0.49
C LEU A 550 0.35 -23.13 -1.85
N PHE A 551 0.24 -24.44 -2.00
CA PHE A 551 -0.14 -25.05 -3.26
C PHE A 551 -1.23 -26.12 -3.10
N LYS A 552 -2.09 -26.20 -4.11
CA LYS A 552 -3.14 -27.23 -4.22
C LYS A 552 -3.31 -27.65 -5.67
N PHE A 553 -3.33 -28.95 -5.91
CA PHE A 553 -3.58 -29.53 -7.22
C PHE A 553 -5.06 -29.83 -7.39
N VAL A 554 -5.64 -29.39 -8.51
CA VAL A 554 -7.06 -29.54 -8.84
C VAL A 554 -7.18 -30.09 -10.26
N SER A 555 -7.96 -31.17 -10.44
CA SER A 555 -8.14 -31.87 -11.73
C SER A 555 -9.59 -31.89 -12.23
N LYS A 556 -10.51 -31.28 -11.47
CA LYS A 556 -11.95 -31.20 -11.75
C LYS A 556 -12.49 -29.87 -11.25
N ASP A 557 -13.67 -29.48 -11.73
CA ASP A 557 -14.37 -28.27 -11.28
C ASP A 557 -14.53 -28.27 -9.75
N GLU A 558 -13.78 -27.37 -9.10
CA GLU A 558 -13.86 -27.09 -7.68
C GLU A 558 -14.34 -25.64 -7.51
N HIS A 559 -15.27 -25.40 -6.59
CA HIS A 559 -15.83 -24.07 -6.35
C HIS A 559 -14.74 -23.01 -6.06
N LEU A 560 -13.69 -23.39 -5.34
CA LEU A 560 -12.57 -22.50 -5.03
C LEU A 560 -11.75 -22.11 -6.27
N LEU A 561 -11.60 -23.03 -7.23
CA LEU A 561 -10.94 -22.75 -8.51
C LEU A 561 -11.75 -21.71 -9.30
N GLN A 562 -13.07 -21.89 -9.39
CA GLN A 562 -13.95 -20.93 -10.06
C GLN A 562 -13.92 -19.54 -9.39
N GLN A 563 -13.79 -19.48 -8.06
CA GLN A 563 -13.62 -18.20 -7.36
C GLN A 563 -12.31 -17.50 -7.76
N TRP A 564 -11.21 -18.23 -7.86
CA TRP A 564 -9.91 -17.65 -8.26
C TRP A 564 -9.89 -17.28 -9.75
N GLU A 565 -10.55 -18.03 -10.61
CA GLU A 565 -10.68 -17.70 -12.04
C GLU A 565 -11.47 -16.40 -12.28
N ASN A 566 -12.41 -16.06 -11.39
CA ASN A 566 -13.20 -14.83 -11.47
C ASN A 566 -12.57 -13.63 -10.73
N ASP A 567 -11.45 -13.83 -10.03
CA ASP A 567 -10.75 -12.77 -9.29
C ASP A 567 -9.73 -12.07 -10.20
N SER A 568 -9.94 -10.78 -10.47
CA SER A 568 -9.07 -9.97 -11.34
C SER A 568 -7.63 -9.82 -10.82
N LEU A 569 -7.37 -10.13 -9.54
CA LEU A 569 -6.03 -10.09 -8.95
C LEU A 569 -5.27 -11.42 -9.12
N VAL A 570 -5.93 -12.47 -9.61
CA VAL A 570 -5.32 -13.79 -9.84
C VAL A 570 -4.76 -13.85 -11.26
N THR A 571 -3.48 -14.22 -11.37
CA THR A 571 -2.84 -14.43 -12.67
C THR A 571 -3.00 -15.88 -13.11
N SER A 572 -3.55 -16.13 -14.30
CA SER A 572 -3.62 -17.46 -14.91
C SER A 572 -2.53 -17.61 -15.98
N VAL A 573 -1.77 -18.71 -15.94
CA VAL A 573 -0.69 -18.99 -16.88
C VAL A 573 -0.70 -20.47 -17.28
N ASP A 574 -0.55 -20.75 -18.57
CA ASP A 574 -0.40 -22.10 -19.06
C ASP A 574 1.02 -22.65 -18.85
N ILE A 575 1.13 -23.88 -18.38
CA ILE A 575 2.38 -24.62 -18.27
C ILE A 575 2.33 -25.95 -19.02
N SER A 576 3.50 -26.46 -19.42
CA SER A 576 3.60 -27.78 -20.03
C SER A 576 3.33 -28.90 -19.02
N LYS A 577 2.90 -30.06 -19.53
CA LYS A 577 2.71 -31.25 -18.68
C LYS A 577 3.98 -31.64 -17.92
N PRO A 578 5.19 -31.65 -18.51
CA PRO A 578 6.41 -31.93 -17.76
C PRO A 578 6.74 -30.87 -16.70
N MET A 579 6.48 -29.57 -16.96
CA MET A 579 6.63 -28.51 -15.94
C MET A 579 5.74 -28.79 -14.73
N MET A 580 4.47 -29.13 -14.95
CA MET A 580 3.51 -29.41 -13.87
C MET A 580 3.95 -30.58 -12.99
N VAL A 581 4.41 -31.68 -13.62
CA VAL A 581 4.84 -32.89 -12.91
C VAL A 581 6.09 -32.61 -12.07
N GLU A 582 7.11 -31.97 -12.64
CA GLU A 582 8.35 -31.63 -11.92
C GLU A 582 8.08 -30.63 -10.78
N LEU A 583 7.22 -29.62 -11.03
CA LEU A 583 6.87 -28.62 -10.03
C LEU A 583 6.12 -29.24 -8.84
N LEU A 584 5.12 -30.09 -9.09
CA LEU A 584 4.42 -30.81 -8.01
C LEU A 584 5.35 -31.75 -7.25
N THR A 585 6.25 -32.44 -7.96
CA THR A 585 7.24 -33.33 -7.33
C THR A 585 8.16 -32.53 -6.41
N ASN A 586 8.66 -31.38 -6.88
CA ASN A 586 9.48 -30.48 -6.09
C ASN A 586 8.72 -29.92 -4.87
N PHE A 587 7.48 -29.45 -5.06
CA PHE A 587 6.68 -28.91 -3.96
C PHE A 587 6.32 -29.96 -2.91
N HIS A 588 5.95 -31.18 -3.32
CA HIS A 588 5.73 -32.27 -2.36
C HIS A 588 7.01 -32.70 -1.65
N LYS A 589 8.18 -32.62 -2.31
CA LYS A 589 9.47 -32.87 -1.67
C LYS A 589 9.78 -31.81 -0.61
N CYS A 590 9.58 -30.53 -0.92
CA CYS A 590 9.83 -29.43 0.00
C CYS A 590 8.79 -29.36 1.13
N ASN A 591 7.54 -29.73 0.88
CA ASN A 591 6.50 -29.86 1.90
C ASN A 591 6.90 -30.82 3.03
N LYS A 592 7.64 -31.89 2.72
CA LYS A 592 8.15 -32.84 3.72
C LYS A 592 9.20 -32.25 4.67
N LEU A 593 9.74 -31.06 4.36
CA LEU A 593 10.65 -30.35 5.26
C LEU A 593 9.92 -29.68 6.42
N PHE A 594 8.60 -29.47 6.28
CA PHE A 594 7.80 -28.86 7.33
C PHE A 594 7.31 -29.93 8.32
N PRO A 595 7.25 -29.62 9.62
CA PRO A 595 6.56 -30.48 10.58
C PRO A 595 5.11 -30.72 10.16
N LEU A 596 4.56 -31.90 10.46
CA LEU A 596 3.22 -32.31 10.03
C LEU A 596 2.14 -31.26 10.39
N GLU A 597 2.24 -30.66 11.56
CA GLU A 597 1.33 -29.62 12.08
C GLU A 597 1.33 -28.33 11.25
N TYR A 598 2.46 -27.99 10.60
CA TYR A 598 2.63 -26.78 9.79
C TYR A 598 2.70 -27.08 8.28
N SER A 599 2.57 -28.34 7.88
CA SER A 599 2.65 -28.77 6.48
C SER A 599 1.41 -28.41 5.66
N LYS A 600 0.32 -27.97 6.32
CA LYS A 600 -0.95 -27.59 5.69
C LYS A 600 -1.54 -26.32 6.31
N SER A 601 -2.20 -25.53 5.47
CA SER A 601 -2.97 -24.35 5.89
C SER A 601 -4.17 -24.18 4.97
N ASP A 602 -5.37 -24.03 5.53
CA ASP A 602 -6.63 -23.78 4.81
C ASP A 602 -6.90 -24.73 3.62
N GLY A 603 -6.56 -26.01 3.78
CA GLY A 603 -6.71 -27.01 2.72
C GLY A 603 -5.64 -26.97 1.61
N PHE A 604 -4.63 -26.12 1.73
CA PHE A 604 -3.43 -26.09 0.89
C PHE A 604 -2.23 -26.73 1.60
N ASN A 605 -1.25 -27.22 0.83
CA ASN A 605 0.02 -27.68 1.35
C ASN A 605 1.04 -26.53 1.36
N VAL A 606 1.86 -26.44 2.40
CA VAL A 606 2.93 -25.43 2.51
C VAL A 606 4.20 -25.95 1.82
N SER A 607 4.88 -25.13 1.03
CA SER A 607 6.13 -25.51 0.36
C SER A 607 7.07 -24.32 0.19
N TYR A 608 8.33 -24.62 -0.16
CA TYR A 608 9.27 -23.66 -0.70
C TYR A 608 9.37 -23.79 -2.22
N ALA A 609 9.53 -22.67 -2.91
CA ALA A 609 9.81 -22.58 -4.34
C ALA A 609 11.17 -21.90 -4.55
N PHE A 610 12.11 -22.62 -5.15
CA PHE A 610 13.49 -22.20 -5.34
C PHE A 610 13.63 -21.30 -6.58
N LEU A 611 13.03 -20.10 -6.53
CA LEU A 611 12.92 -19.19 -7.68
C LEU A 611 14.22 -18.42 -8.00
N TYR A 612 15.18 -18.38 -7.07
CA TYR A 612 16.39 -17.55 -7.18
C TYR A 612 17.67 -18.38 -7.20
N ASP A 613 17.71 -19.45 -6.40
CA ASP A 613 18.85 -20.35 -6.28
C ASP A 613 18.40 -21.78 -6.62
N ILE A 614 18.98 -22.40 -7.65
CA ILE A 614 18.60 -23.76 -8.08
C ILE A 614 19.06 -24.77 -7.02
N PHE A 615 18.12 -25.60 -6.56
CA PHE A 615 18.33 -26.64 -5.55
C PHE A 615 19.08 -27.87 -6.06
#